data_AF-A0A7W0ZPB2-F1
#
_entry.id   AF-A0A7W0ZPB2-F1
#
_cell.length_a   1.000
_cell.length_b   1.000
_cell.length_c   1.000
_cell.angle_alpha   90.00
_cell.angle_beta   90.00
_cell.angle_gamma   90.00
#
_symmetry.space_group_name_H-M   'P 1'
#
loop_
_entity.id
_entity.type
_entity.pdbx_description
1 polymer ?
#
loop_
_entity_poly.entity_id
_entity_poly.type
_entity_poly.pdbx_seq_one_letter_code
_entity_poly.pdbx_strand_id
1 'polypeptide(L)'
;MNGSGINGVAELTETEDGTLVELVVQGATGGHPVHIHFGACDDLGEVAAPLTDIDEMGKSETTVDLTFDELTSGEYAINAHESAENIANYVACGDITG
;
A
#
# COMPACT_ATOMS: atom_id res chain seq x y z
N MET A 1 4.82 -13.52 2.93
CA MET A 1 5.70 -12.99 1.86
C MET A 1 5.69 -13.95 0.68
N ASN A 2 5.24 -13.52 -0.50
CA ASN A 2 5.05 -14.39 -1.69
C ASN A 2 6.34 -14.79 -2.43
N GLY A 3 7.52 -14.65 -1.80
CA GLY A 3 8.79 -14.97 -2.44
C GLY A 3 9.20 -14.02 -3.58
N SER A 4 8.55 -12.86 -3.72
CA SER A 4 8.82 -11.84 -4.75
C SER A 4 10.20 -11.20 -4.64
N GLY A 5 10.84 -11.27 -3.47
CA GLY A 5 12.05 -10.50 -3.16
C GLY A 5 11.77 -9.02 -2.87
N ILE A 6 10.50 -8.62 -2.85
CA ILE A 6 10.04 -7.27 -2.52
C ILE A 6 9.57 -7.23 -1.07
N ASN A 7 10.05 -6.24 -0.31
CA ASN A 7 9.64 -6.00 1.06
C ASN A 7 9.65 -4.51 1.35
N GLY A 8 8.70 -4.01 2.13
CA GLY A 8 8.63 -2.59 2.44
C GLY A 8 8.04 -2.30 3.81
N VAL A 9 8.05 -1.02 4.14
CA VAL A 9 7.40 -0.45 5.33
C VAL A 9 6.51 0.68 4.85
N ALA A 10 5.34 0.81 5.48
CA ALA A 10 4.46 1.95 5.34
C ALA A 10 4.53 2.80 6.62
N GLU A 11 4.70 4.11 6.48
CA GLU A 11 4.57 5.09 7.55
C GLU A 11 3.31 5.91 7.29
N LEU A 12 2.45 6.03 8.31
CA LEU A 12 1.21 6.77 8.25
C LEU A 12 1.33 8.00 9.15
N THR A 13 1.09 9.17 8.58
CA THR A 13 1.13 10.45 9.31
C THR A 13 -0.20 11.18 9.16
N GLU A 14 -0.85 11.52 10.26
CA GLU A 14 -2.06 12.34 10.25
C GLU A 14 -1.74 13.77 9.76
N THR A 15 -2.59 14.31 8.90
CA THR A 15 -2.49 15.66 8.32
C THR A 15 -3.84 16.38 8.36
N GLU A 16 -3.87 17.68 8.04
CA GLU A 16 -5.14 18.43 7.93
C GLU A 16 -6.04 17.95 6.78
N ASP A 17 -5.45 17.33 5.75
CA ASP A 17 -6.13 16.91 4.51
C ASP A 17 -6.41 15.39 4.48
N GLY A 18 -6.21 14.67 5.60
CA GLY A 18 -6.32 13.21 5.69
C GLY A 18 -5.04 12.56 6.21
N THR A 19 -4.69 11.37 5.73
CA THR A 19 -3.47 10.66 6.16
C THR A 19 -2.44 10.59 5.04
N LEU A 20 -1.22 11.05 5.31
CA LEU A 20 -0.06 10.84 4.46
C LEU A 20 0.42 9.39 4.62
N VAL A 21 0.49 8.67 3.50
CA VAL A 21 1.01 7.30 3.43
C VAL A 21 2.33 7.33 2.66
N GLU A 22 3.41 7.00 3.35
CA GLU A 22 4.76 6.91 2.78
C GLU A 22 5.22 5.46 2.77
N LEU A 23 5.56 4.96 1.58
CA LEU A 23 6.08 3.61 1.39
C LEU A 23 7.57 3.66 1.07
N VAL A 24 8.34 2.80 1.75
CA VAL A 24 9.73 2.50 1.41
C VAL A 24 9.86 1.01 1.15
N VAL A 25 10.14 0.66 -0.10
CA VAL A 25 10.09 -0.70 -0.62
C VAL A 25 11.46 -1.08 -1.21
N GLN A 26 12.04 -2.14 -0.70
CA GLN A 26 13.27 -2.74 -1.21
C GLN A 26 12.95 -3.79 -2.27
N GLY A 27 13.79 -3.88 -3.30
CA GLY A 27 13.65 -4.85 -4.39
C GLY A 27 12.67 -4.44 -5.49
N ALA A 28 11.96 -3.32 -5.34
CA ALA A 28 11.14 -2.72 -6.39
C ALA A 28 12.01 -2.00 -7.42
N THR A 29 11.56 -1.98 -8.67
CA THR A 29 12.26 -1.30 -9.79
C THR A 29 11.34 -0.30 -10.50
N GLY A 30 10.29 0.16 -9.82
CA GLY A 30 9.31 1.09 -10.35
C GLY A 30 8.16 0.43 -11.10
N GLY A 31 7.07 1.18 -11.25
CA GLY A 31 5.89 0.78 -12.03
C GLY A 31 5.03 -0.28 -11.34
N HIS A 32 5.04 -0.30 -10.01
CA HIS A 32 4.17 -1.16 -9.21
C HIS A 32 2.98 -0.36 -8.69
N PRO A 33 1.77 -0.57 -9.22
CA PRO A 33 0.56 0.02 -8.66
C PRO A 33 0.37 -0.40 -7.21
N VAL A 34 -0.13 0.52 -6.38
CA VAL A 34 -0.41 0.25 -4.97
C VAL A 34 -1.76 0.81 -4.58
N HIS A 35 -2.49 0.06 -3.78
CA HIS A 35 -3.79 0.45 -3.27
C HIS A 35 -3.91 0.15 -1.77
N ILE A 36 -4.73 0.93 -1.10
CA ILE A 36 -5.34 0.57 0.18
C ILE A 36 -6.62 -0.18 -0.14
N HIS A 37 -6.77 -1.37 0.43
CA HIS A 37 -7.97 -2.21 0.33
C HIS A 37 -8.64 -2.35 1.69
N PHE A 38 -9.95 -2.59 1.68
CA PHE A 38 -10.64 -3.12 2.85
C PHE A 38 -10.20 -4.55 3.14
N GLY A 39 -10.23 -4.95 4.42
CA GLY A 39 -9.89 -6.28 4.88
C GLY A 39 -8.40 -6.44 5.21
N ALA A 40 -7.91 -7.68 5.05
CA ALA A 40 -6.55 -8.09 5.40
C ALA A 40 -5.87 -8.77 4.20
N CYS A 41 -4.56 -8.94 4.24
CA CYS A 41 -3.79 -9.56 3.15
C CYS A 41 -4.23 -10.98 2.79
N ASP A 42 -4.83 -11.71 3.73
CA ASP A 42 -5.38 -13.05 3.50
C ASP A 42 -6.75 -13.03 2.79
N ASP A 43 -7.48 -11.90 2.85
CA ASP A 43 -8.80 -11.71 2.24
C ASP A 43 -9.02 -10.22 1.90
N LEU A 44 -8.44 -9.80 0.77
CA LEU A 44 -8.51 -8.42 0.29
C LEU A 44 -9.88 -8.13 -0.32
N GLY A 45 -10.52 -7.07 0.17
CA GLY A 45 -11.77 -6.54 -0.34
C GLY A 45 -11.60 -5.51 -1.46
N GLU A 46 -12.61 -4.67 -1.63
CA GLU A 46 -12.60 -3.58 -2.61
C GLU A 46 -11.50 -2.55 -2.29
N VAL A 47 -11.08 -1.80 -3.32
CA VAL A 47 -10.12 -0.69 -3.16
C VAL A 47 -10.78 0.43 -2.37
N ALA A 48 -10.17 0.83 -1.26
CA ALA A 48 -10.56 1.98 -0.46
C ALA A 48 -9.93 3.27 -1.02
N ALA A 49 -8.64 3.25 -1.35
CA ALA A 49 -7.93 4.40 -1.90
C ALA A 49 -6.77 3.98 -2.82
N PRO A 50 -6.55 4.68 -3.95
CA PRO A 50 -5.33 4.52 -4.74
C PRO A 50 -4.15 5.24 -4.09
N LEU A 51 -2.96 4.68 -4.27
CA LEU A 51 -1.69 5.33 -3.96
C LEU A 51 -0.92 5.57 -5.26
N THR A 52 0.04 6.50 -5.22
CA THR A 52 1.03 6.65 -6.29
C THR A 52 1.78 5.33 -6.45
N ASP A 53 2.05 4.93 -7.70
CA ASP A 53 2.86 3.75 -7.99
C ASP A 53 4.22 3.82 -7.26
N ILE A 54 4.75 2.67 -6.85
CA ILE A 54 6.13 2.61 -6.36
C ILE A 54 7.05 2.99 -7.52
N ASP A 55 7.93 3.95 -7.29
CA ASP A 55 8.89 4.45 -8.26
C ASP A 55 10.17 3.58 -8.35
N GLU A 56 11.09 3.95 -9.24
CA GLU A 56 12.37 3.26 -9.44
C GLU A 56 13.28 3.30 -8.21
N MET A 57 13.02 4.20 -7.26
CA MET A 57 13.73 4.31 -5.98
C MET A 57 13.06 3.50 -4.86
N GLY A 58 11.97 2.79 -5.18
CA GLY A 58 11.22 2.02 -4.20
C GLY A 58 10.34 2.88 -3.30
N LYS A 59 9.92 4.07 -3.75
CA LYS A 59 9.11 5.00 -2.97
C LYS A 59 7.72 5.19 -3.54
N SER A 60 6.76 5.39 -2.65
CA SER A 60 5.42 5.90 -2.97
C SER A 60 5.00 6.84 -1.85
N GLU A 61 4.37 7.95 -2.22
CA GLU A 61 3.89 8.96 -1.28
C GLU A 61 2.51 9.43 -1.77
N THR A 62 1.51 9.42 -0.88
CA THR A 62 0.15 9.86 -1.20
C THR A 62 -0.58 10.31 0.05
N THR A 63 -1.21 11.48 0.03
CA THR A 63 -2.23 11.85 1.02
C THR A 63 -3.58 11.29 0.60
N VAL A 64 -4.18 10.46 1.43
CA VAL A 64 -5.51 9.87 1.21
C VAL A 64 -6.55 10.53 2.10
N ASP A 65 -7.77 10.67 1.60
CA ASP A 65 -8.94 11.19 2.33
C ASP A 65 -9.54 10.10 3.25
N LEU A 66 -8.70 9.57 4.13
CA LEU A 66 -9.03 8.64 5.20
C LEU A 66 -8.28 9.08 6.45
N THR A 67 -8.95 9.06 7.59
CA THR A 67 -8.32 9.43 8.86
C THR A 67 -7.33 8.36 9.32
N PHE A 68 -6.38 8.77 10.17
CA PHE A 68 -5.40 7.84 10.75
C PHE A 68 -6.09 6.74 11.57
N ASP A 69 -7.12 7.11 12.33
CA ASP A 69 -7.92 6.19 13.15
C ASP A 69 -8.70 5.18 12.29
N GLU A 70 -9.23 5.61 11.14
CA GLU A 70 -9.85 4.68 10.18
C GLU A 70 -8.82 3.69 9.65
N LEU A 71 -7.68 4.18 9.14
CA LEU A 71 -6.66 3.31 8.55
C LEU A 71 -6.08 2.31 9.54
N THR A 72 -5.97 2.67 10.82
CA THR A 72 -5.40 1.81 11.87
C THR A 72 -6.45 0.97 12.62
N SER A 73 -7.72 0.98 12.19
CA SER A 73 -8.82 0.22 12.83
C SER A 73 -8.64 -1.31 12.76
N GLY A 74 -7.71 -1.80 11.93
CA GLY A 74 -7.53 -3.21 11.62
C GLY A 74 -8.42 -3.72 10.48
N GLU A 75 -9.05 -2.81 9.73
CA GLU A 75 -9.93 -3.14 8.60
C GLU A 75 -9.31 -2.81 7.23
N TYR A 76 -8.02 -2.49 7.18
CA TYR A 76 -7.34 -2.09 5.95
C TYR A 76 -6.00 -2.81 5.75
N ALA A 77 -5.64 -2.99 4.48
CA ALA A 77 -4.33 -3.48 4.07
C ALA A 77 -3.80 -2.70 2.86
N ILE A 78 -2.48 -2.55 2.78
CA ILE A 78 -1.79 -1.99 1.61
C ILE A 78 -1.32 -3.15 0.73
N ASN A 79 -1.71 -3.13 -0.54
CA ASN A 79 -1.33 -4.14 -1.53
C ASN A 79 -0.56 -3.51 -2.69
N ALA A 80 0.56 -4.12 -3.07
CA ALA A 80 1.35 -3.75 -4.24
C ALA A 80 1.26 -4.84 -5.33
N HIS A 81 0.98 -4.40 -6.56
CA HIS A 81 0.84 -5.23 -7.74
C HIS A 81 2.17 -5.38 -8.49
N GLU A 82 2.32 -6.46 -9.27
CA GLU A 82 3.53 -6.70 -10.06
C GLU A 82 3.76 -5.60 -11.09
N SER A 83 2.74 -5.27 -11.89
CA SER A 83 2.77 -4.15 -12.84
C SER A 83 1.35 -3.81 -13.28
N ALA A 84 1.17 -2.74 -14.05
CA ALA A 84 -0.11 -2.40 -14.65
C ALA A 84 -0.64 -3.49 -15.61
N GLU A 85 0.25 -4.18 -16.33
CA GLU A 85 -0.07 -5.28 -17.23
C GLU A 85 -0.40 -6.58 -16.49
N ASN A 86 0.23 -6.79 -15.32
CA ASN A 86 0.06 -7.97 -14.48
C ASN A 86 -0.66 -7.65 -13.16
N ILE A 87 -1.70 -6.82 -13.22
CA ILE A 87 -2.38 -6.27 -12.03
C ILE A 87 -2.97 -7.35 -11.09
N ALA A 88 -3.29 -8.55 -11.60
CA ALA A 88 -3.80 -9.64 -10.77
C ALA A 88 -2.70 -10.33 -9.92
N ASN A 89 -1.42 -10.05 -10.17
CA ASN A 89 -0.33 -10.63 -9.40
C ASN A 89 0.14 -9.69 -8.29
N TYR A 90 0.16 -10.17 -7.05
CA TYR A 90 0.53 -9.38 -5.88
C TYR A 90 1.95 -9.69 -5.44
N VAL A 91 2.78 -8.66 -5.35
CA VAL A 91 4.20 -8.78 -5.01
C VAL A 91 4.48 -8.44 -3.55
N ALA A 92 3.65 -7.62 -2.92
CA ALA A 92 3.71 -7.33 -1.50
C ALA A 92 2.31 -6.99 -0.94
N CYS A 93 2.11 -7.28 0.33
CA CYS A 93 0.94 -6.86 1.07
C CYS A 93 1.30 -6.70 2.55
N GLY A 94 0.74 -5.69 3.21
CA GLY A 94 0.82 -5.52 4.66
C GLY A 94 -0.50 -5.03 5.24
N ASP A 95 -0.97 -5.70 6.29
CA ASP A 95 -2.11 -5.23 7.08
C ASP A 95 -1.74 -3.91 7.78
N ILE A 96 -2.67 -2.97 7.81
CA ILE A 96 -2.50 -1.72 8.54
C ILE A 96 -3.03 -1.94 9.96
N THR A 97 -2.14 -1.78 10.94
CA THR A 97 -2.45 -1.93 12.37
C THR A 97 -1.90 -0.75 13.15
N GLY A 98 -2.63 -0.29 14.16
CA GLY A 98 -2.17 0.72 15.14
C GLY A 98 -1.24 0.17 16.22
#